data_AF-A0A812Y740-F1
#
_entry.id   AF-A0A812Y740-F1
#
_cell.length_a   1.000
_cell.length_b   1.000
_cell.length_c   1.000
_cell.angle_alpha   90.00
_cell.angle_beta   90.00
_cell.angle_gamma   90.00
#
_symmetry.space_group_name_H-M   'P 1'
#
loop_
_entity.id
_entity.type
_entity.pdbx_description
1 polymer ?
#
loop_
_entity_poly.entity_id
_entity_poly.type
_entity_poly.pdbx_seq_one_letter_code
_entity_poly.pdbx_strand_id
1 'polypeptide(L)'
;YLLAGAAITLVVQKYGCCIWKLGDQVGIRGAPAPVREVPDATAWEPLKQILQQWEFTSNYAVAVGDATNGRLFTYEGGNFTLKTKIPTGSTSKWPSAMMFAGLVNDGSVSSLDDPIYKYLPWWTKDPKDPRSTVTFRMLLTFTSGFGDGHPGEEANTRAAREWRRANRPNETKAVVARRLAAKPCDQQSGCIIGCAKYIYENASGFGQKEVVTGFSEGHLTDLTPGASSDMASRCLLLLIAGFLALLQALCAVPVSSRFTVPPRRGTYGQEVKRLYHVTEHGEAIRKDGFMIPGDKGSVGGGIYFADSESAAQSKATSLGYLVVADVHVGKALAIDQSSRTHEDWKLSESPWLLALSVIAVVSLVLVGAMHLYEMVTNAGPVDIMDMIDMSDVSPPLGSFTGGDWASCFRSLQEAGYDSVYATGLNGGPEYVVFNEDQVQIVEVRRM
;
A
#
# COMPACT_ATOMS: atom_id res chain seq x y z
N TYR A 1 26.17 -33.02 -3.33
CA TYR A 1 25.58 -31.78 -3.89
C TYR A 1 26.13 -31.42 -5.26
N LEU A 2 27.45 -31.19 -5.45
CA LEU A 2 28.02 -30.84 -6.77
C LEU A 2 27.82 -31.89 -7.88
N LEU A 3 27.91 -33.19 -7.55
CA LEU A 3 27.69 -34.27 -8.53
C LEU A 3 26.21 -34.47 -8.90
N ALA A 4 25.29 -34.21 -7.97
CA ALA A 4 23.85 -34.28 -8.23
C ALA A 4 23.37 -33.11 -9.11
N GLY A 5 23.92 -31.91 -8.89
CA GLY A 5 23.65 -30.75 -9.75
C GLY A 5 24.15 -30.93 -11.19
N ALA A 6 25.31 -31.56 -11.38
CA ALA A 6 25.86 -31.84 -12.70
C ALA A 6 25.00 -32.87 -13.48
N ALA A 7 24.49 -33.89 -12.81
CA ALA A 7 23.64 -34.91 -13.45
C ALA A 7 22.28 -34.33 -13.91
N ILE A 8 21.65 -33.49 -13.10
CA ILE A 8 20.38 -32.83 -13.45
C ILE A 8 20.57 -31.86 -14.64
N THR A 9 21.67 -31.11 -14.65
CA THR A 9 21.97 -30.17 -15.74
C THR A 9 22.20 -30.92 -17.07
N LEU A 10 22.89 -32.05 -17.05
CA LEU A 10 23.13 -32.87 -18.25
C LEU A 10 21.85 -33.51 -18.80
N VAL A 11 20.91 -33.91 -17.94
CA VAL A 11 19.60 -34.46 -18.38
C VAL A 11 18.75 -33.35 -19.01
N VAL A 12 18.68 -32.17 -18.41
CA VAL A 12 17.91 -31.03 -18.96
C VAL A 12 18.52 -30.56 -20.29
N GLN A 13 19.84 -30.53 -20.42
CA GLN A 13 20.50 -30.09 -21.65
C GLN A 13 20.37 -31.11 -22.80
N LYS A 14 20.34 -32.41 -22.49
CA LYS A 14 20.23 -33.48 -23.50
C LYS A 14 18.80 -33.75 -23.95
N TYR A 15 17.81 -33.57 -23.07
CA TYR A 15 16.41 -33.88 -23.37
C TYR A 15 15.49 -32.66 -23.51
N GLY A 16 15.89 -31.49 -22.99
CA GLY A 16 15.11 -30.25 -23.08
C GLY A 16 14.95 -29.71 -24.50
N CYS A 17 15.96 -29.88 -25.38
CA CYS A 17 15.86 -29.46 -26.78
C CYS A 17 14.95 -30.36 -27.64
N CYS A 18 14.73 -31.62 -27.26
CA CYS A 18 13.86 -32.53 -28.00
C CYS A 18 12.37 -32.25 -27.74
N ILE A 19 12.02 -31.74 -26.56
CA ILE A 19 10.63 -31.45 -26.18
C ILE A 19 10.11 -30.21 -26.92
N TRP A 20 10.96 -29.20 -27.17
CA TRP A 20 10.53 -27.98 -27.87
C TRP A 20 10.39 -28.15 -29.39
N LYS A 21 11.18 -29.02 -30.03
CA LYS A 21 11.08 -29.24 -31.49
C LYS A 21 9.89 -30.10 -31.93
N LEU A 22 9.27 -30.86 -31.03
CA LEU A 22 8.05 -31.62 -31.33
C LEU A 22 6.77 -30.76 -31.24
N GLY A 23 6.78 -29.67 -30.47
CA GLY A 23 5.62 -28.79 -30.30
C GLY A 23 5.26 -27.96 -31.54
N ASP A 24 6.26 -27.56 -32.34
CA ASP A 24 6.02 -26.69 -33.51
C ASP A 24 5.63 -27.44 -34.79
N GLN A 25 5.89 -28.76 -34.89
CA GLN A 25 5.56 -29.56 -36.08
C GLN A 25 4.30 -30.42 -35.93
N VAL A 26 3.90 -30.72 -34.70
CA VAL A 26 2.59 -31.30 -34.43
C VAL A 26 1.68 -30.11 -34.16
N GLY A 27 0.84 -29.74 -35.11
CA GLY A 27 -0.17 -28.71 -34.95
C GLY A 27 -1.21 -29.11 -33.90
N ILE A 28 -0.81 -29.17 -32.63
CA ILE A 28 -1.70 -29.26 -31.49
C ILE A 28 -2.35 -27.89 -31.39
N ARG A 29 -3.36 -27.66 -32.25
CA ARG A 29 -4.42 -26.73 -31.92
C ARG A 29 -4.97 -27.24 -30.60
N GLY A 30 -4.56 -26.61 -29.49
CA GLY A 30 -5.15 -26.88 -28.19
C GLY A 30 -6.66 -26.90 -28.39
N ALA A 31 -7.31 -27.97 -27.92
CA ALA A 31 -8.75 -28.04 -27.96
C ALA A 31 -9.30 -26.70 -27.44
N PRO A 32 -10.29 -26.08 -28.12
CA PRO A 32 -10.84 -24.82 -27.66
C PRO A 32 -11.20 -25.00 -26.19
N ALA A 33 -10.69 -24.10 -25.34
CA ALA A 33 -10.99 -24.14 -23.93
C ALA A 33 -12.52 -24.25 -23.79
N PRO A 34 -13.03 -25.17 -22.94
CA PRO A 34 -14.45 -25.34 -22.78
C PRO A 34 -15.08 -23.98 -22.52
N VAL A 35 -16.15 -23.66 -23.25
CA VAL A 35 -16.89 -22.42 -23.08
C VAL A 35 -17.34 -22.38 -21.63
N ARG A 36 -16.75 -21.49 -20.84
CA ARG A 36 -17.10 -21.34 -19.43
C ARG A 36 -18.50 -20.74 -19.38
N GLU A 37 -19.45 -21.48 -18.85
CA GLU A 37 -20.80 -20.98 -18.67
C GLU A 37 -20.78 -19.73 -17.80
N VAL A 38 -21.57 -18.74 -18.18
CA VAL A 38 -21.71 -17.50 -17.44
C VAL A 38 -22.31 -17.84 -16.08
N PRO A 39 -21.68 -17.46 -14.95
CA PRO A 39 -22.26 -17.71 -13.63
C PRO A 39 -23.64 -17.07 -13.54
N ASP A 40 -24.63 -17.83 -13.07
CA ASP A 40 -25.96 -17.27 -12.81
C ASP A 40 -25.94 -16.31 -11.61
N ALA A 41 -27.06 -15.63 -11.37
CA ALA A 41 -27.17 -14.68 -10.26
C ALA A 41 -26.91 -15.32 -8.88
N THR A 42 -27.23 -16.61 -8.71
CA THR A 42 -27.08 -17.32 -7.43
C THR A 42 -25.63 -17.64 -7.11
N ALA A 43 -24.79 -17.81 -8.14
CA ALA A 43 -23.36 -18.01 -7.99
C ALA A 43 -22.65 -16.83 -7.28
N TRP A 44 -23.27 -15.64 -7.27
CA TRP A 44 -22.73 -14.44 -6.61
C TRP A 44 -23.21 -14.25 -5.17
N GLU A 45 -24.14 -15.07 -4.69
CA GLU A 45 -24.72 -14.90 -3.35
C GLU A 45 -23.68 -15.00 -2.22
N PRO A 46 -22.70 -15.92 -2.24
CA PRO A 46 -21.64 -15.95 -1.23
C PRO A 46 -20.81 -14.66 -1.20
N LEU A 47 -20.47 -14.10 -2.37
CA LEU A 47 -19.75 -12.83 -2.45
C LEU A 47 -20.61 -11.69 -1.89
N LYS A 48 -21.89 -11.66 -2.25
CA LYS A 48 -22.83 -10.64 -1.75
C LYS A 48 -22.95 -10.68 -0.23
N GLN A 49 -23.01 -11.86 0.38
CA GLN A 49 -23.05 -12.02 1.84
C GLN A 49 -21.78 -11.46 2.51
N ILE A 50 -20.60 -11.73 1.95
CA ILE A 50 -19.33 -11.17 2.45
C ILE A 50 -19.34 -9.65 2.35
N LEU A 51 -19.80 -9.09 1.23
CA LEU A 51 -19.90 -7.64 1.05
C LEU A 51 -20.92 -7.03 2.02
N GLN A 52 -22.08 -7.65 2.23
CA GLN A 52 -23.06 -7.15 3.20
C GLN A 52 -22.54 -7.10 4.65
N GLN A 53 -21.58 -7.96 4.98
CA GLN A 53 -20.96 -8.03 6.30
C GLN A 53 -19.69 -7.17 6.40
N TRP A 54 -19.36 -6.36 5.39
CA TRP A 54 -18.14 -5.54 5.39
C TRP A 54 -18.19 -4.45 6.45
N GLU A 55 -17.35 -4.58 7.49
CA GLU A 55 -17.45 -3.76 8.71
C GLU A 55 -16.85 -2.35 8.57
N PHE A 56 -15.96 -2.12 7.59
CA PHE A 56 -15.21 -0.85 7.51
C PHE A 56 -16.05 0.32 6.98
N THR A 57 -17.02 0.06 6.11
CA THR A 57 -17.90 1.08 5.54
C THR A 57 -19.12 0.41 4.93
N SER A 58 -20.28 1.06 5.07
CA SER A 58 -21.50 0.67 4.37
C SER A 58 -21.65 1.35 3.01
N ASN A 59 -20.80 2.34 2.66
CA ASN A 59 -20.92 3.14 1.44
C ASN A 59 -19.79 2.82 0.45
N TYR A 60 -20.00 1.79 -0.37
CA TYR A 60 -19.07 1.40 -1.44
C TYR A 60 -19.79 0.61 -2.54
N ALA A 61 -19.14 0.41 -3.68
CA ALA A 61 -19.66 -0.42 -4.75
C ALA A 61 -18.59 -1.36 -5.30
N VAL A 62 -19.03 -2.53 -5.76
CA VAL A 62 -18.19 -3.55 -6.42
C VAL A 62 -18.83 -3.90 -7.76
N ALA A 63 -18.03 -3.95 -8.82
CA ALA A 63 -18.44 -4.45 -10.12
C ALA A 63 -17.46 -5.53 -10.58
N VAL A 64 -17.99 -6.66 -11.07
CA VAL A 64 -17.20 -7.73 -11.69
C VAL A 64 -17.74 -7.94 -13.10
N GLY A 65 -16.84 -8.18 -14.05
CA GLY A 65 -17.20 -8.39 -15.43
C GLY A 65 -16.06 -9.04 -16.21
N ASP A 66 -16.35 -9.39 -17.45
CA ASP A 66 -15.38 -9.89 -18.41
C ASP A 66 -15.58 -9.23 -19.79
N ALA A 67 -14.69 -9.54 -20.73
CA ALA A 67 -14.72 -8.94 -22.06
C ALA A 67 -15.88 -9.45 -22.95
N THR A 68 -16.41 -10.63 -22.69
CA THR A 68 -17.42 -11.30 -23.53
C THR A 68 -18.84 -10.91 -23.10
N ASN A 69 -19.08 -10.88 -21.79
CA ASN A 69 -20.37 -10.74 -21.15
C ASN A 69 -20.57 -9.34 -20.53
N GLY A 70 -19.53 -8.50 -20.54
CA GLY A 70 -19.56 -7.20 -19.89
C GLY A 70 -19.68 -7.36 -18.38
N ARG A 71 -20.61 -6.64 -17.76
CA ARG A 71 -20.77 -6.63 -16.30
C ARG A 71 -21.61 -7.82 -15.84
N LEU A 72 -21.01 -8.69 -15.05
CA LEU A 72 -21.61 -9.92 -14.52
C LEU A 72 -22.19 -9.75 -13.12
N PHE A 73 -21.60 -8.86 -12.32
CA PHE A 73 -22.02 -8.64 -10.94
C PHE A 73 -21.92 -7.16 -10.59
N THR A 74 -22.85 -6.70 -9.74
CA THR A 74 -22.83 -5.37 -9.15
C THR A 74 -23.34 -5.45 -7.72
N TYR A 75 -22.59 -4.84 -6.82
CA TYR A 75 -22.98 -4.58 -5.45
C TYR A 75 -22.89 -3.07 -5.20
N GLU A 76 -23.92 -2.50 -4.59
CA GLU A 76 -24.00 -1.10 -4.17
C GLU A 76 -24.45 -1.09 -2.71
N GLY A 77 -23.58 -0.62 -1.82
CA GLY A 77 -23.80 -0.55 -0.39
C GLY A 77 -24.26 0.84 0.05
N GLY A 78 -25.22 0.89 0.97
CA GLY A 78 -25.65 2.14 1.60
C GLY A 78 -26.23 3.12 0.59
N ASN A 79 -25.74 4.37 0.59
CA ASN A 79 -26.11 5.40 -0.38
C ASN A 79 -25.13 5.47 -1.57
N PHE A 80 -24.17 4.53 -1.64
CA PHE A 80 -23.12 4.53 -2.65
C PHE A 80 -23.53 3.71 -3.87
N THR A 81 -23.61 4.37 -5.02
CA THR A 81 -23.86 3.73 -6.32
C THR A 81 -22.62 3.75 -7.21
N LEU A 82 -22.59 2.95 -8.28
CA LEU A 82 -21.58 3.01 -9.33
C LEU A 82 -21.54 4.36 -10.07
N LYS A 83 -22.55 5.22 -9.89
CA LYS A 83 -22.58 6.59 -10.42
C LYS A 83 -21.99 7.63 -9.47
N THR A 84 -21.66 7.23 -8.24
CA THR A 84 -21.08 8.12 -7.23
C THR A 84 -19.70 8.56 -7.67
N LYS A 85 -19.48 9.87 -7.77
CA LYS A 85 -18.18 10.44 -8.13
C LYS A 85 -17.28 10.46 -6.90
N ILE A 86 -16.13 9.81 -6.99
CA ILE A 86 -15.12 9.80 -5.93
C ILE A 86 -13.76 10.23 -6.46
N PRO A 87 -12.90 10.83 -5.63
CA PRO A 87 -11.47 10.92 -5.95
C PRO A 87 -10.88 9.50 -5.99
N THR A 88 -10.26 9.12 -7.11
CA THR A 88 -9.71 7.77 -7.30
C THR A 88 -8.22 7.66 -6.99
N GLY A 89 -7.56 8.78 -6.65
CA GLY A 89 -6.15 8.81 -6.29
C GLY A 89 -5.26 8.15 -7.35
N SER A 90 -4.39 7.22 -6.93
CA SER A 90 -3.48 6.49 -7.82
C SER A 90 -4.16 5.64 -8.88
N THR A 91 -5.45 5.29 -8.73
CA THR A 91 -6.19 4.56 -9.77
C THR A 91 -6.33 5.37 -11.06
N SER A 92 -6.24 6.71 -10.98
CA SER A 92 -6.21 7.60 -12.16
C SER A 92 -5.02 7.36 -13.11
N LYS A 93 -3.97 6.66 -12.67
CA LYS A 93 -2.83 6.29 -13.51
C LYS A 93 -3.22 5.31 -14.62
N TRP A 94 -4.18 4.40 -14.36
CA TRP A 94 -4.63 3.42 -15.36
C TRP A 94 -5.30 4.06 -16.59
N PRO A 95 -6.34 4.92 -16.47
CA PRO A 95 -6.92 5.57 -17.64
C PRO A 95 -5.92 6.51 -18.34
N SER A 96 -4.98 7.10 -17.60
CA SER A 96 -3.88 7.87 -18.20
C SER A 96 -2.98 6.99 -19.07
N ALA A 97 -2.64 5.76 -18.62
CA ALA A 97 -1.90 4.81 -19.43
C ALA A 97 -2.67 4.35 -20.67
N MET A 98 -4.00 4.14 -20.54
CA MET A 98 -4.86 3.80 -21.67
C MET A 98 -4.93 4.92 -22.71
N MET A 99 -4.94 6.18 -22.28
CA MET A 99 -4.84 7.33 -23.17
C MET A 99 -3.57 7.27 -24.03
N PHE A 100 -2.40 6.99 -23.43
CA PHE A 100 -1.15 6.85 -24.20
C PHE A 100 -1.15 5.64 -25.14
N ALA A 101 -1.76 4.52 -24.73
CA ALA A 101 -1.95 3.39 -25.63
C ALA A 101 -2.82 3.77 -26.85
N GLY A 102 -3.87 4.57 -26.64
CA GLY A 102 -4.69 5.15 -27.71
C GLY A 102 -3.90 6.04 -28.66
N LEU A 103 -3.06 6.94 -28.12
CA LEU A 103 -2.17 7.81 -28.91
C LEU A 103 -1.14 7.02 -29.73
N VAL A 104 -0.73 5.84 -29.26
CA VAL A 104 0.12 4.95 -30.06
C VAL A 104 -0.68 4.28 -31.16
N ASN A 105 -1.89 3.83 -30.85
CA ASN A 105 -2.77 3.17 -31.79
C ASN A 105 -3.21 4.10 -32.95
N ASP A 106 -3.43 5.38 -32.69
CA ASP A 106 -3.81 6.36 -33.72
C ASP A 106 -2.62 6.99 -34.47
N GLY A 107 -1.39 6.69 -34.05
CA GLY A 107 -0.15 7.18 -34.67
C GLY A 107 0.31 8.57 -34.19
N SER A 108 -0.40 9.22 -33.27
CA SER A 108 0.01 10.50 -32.66
C SER A 108 1.33 10.36 -31.89
N VAL A 109 1.55 9.20 -31.27
CA VAL A 109 2.83 8.77 -30.70
C VAL A 109 3.29 7.54 -31.49
N SER A 110 4.39 7.63 -32.24
CA SER A 110 4.80 6.50 -33.08
C SER A 110 5.25 5.27 -32.29
N SER A 111 5.75 5.42 -31.06
CA SER A 111 6.12 4.30 -30.18
C SER A 111 6.18 4.71 -28.71
N LEU A 112 5.87 3.79 -27.80
CA LEU A 112 6.14 3.97 -26.37
C LEU A 112 7.65 4.01 -26.05
N ASP A 113 8.49 3.53 -26.97
CA ASP A 113 9.95 3.55 -26.84
C ASP A 113 10.60 4.80 -27.43
N ASP A 114 9.81 5.70 -28.02
CA ASP A 114 10.33 7.00 -28.44
C ASP A 114 10.74 7.83 -27.21
N PRO A 115 11.82 8.61 -27.32
CA PRO A 115 12.21 9.52 -26.27
C PRO A 115 11.19 10.66 -26.15
N ILE A 116 10.92 11.07 -24.91
CA ILE A 116 9.87 12.04 -24.58
C ILE A 116 10.08 13.40 -25.28
N TYR A 117 11.33 13.82 -25.50
CA TYR A 117 11.65 15.09 -26.16
C TYR A 117 11.15 15.19 -27.61
N LYS A 118 10.77 14.06 -28.23
CA LYS A 118 10.16 14.04 -29.56
C LYS A 118 8.78 14.70 -29.55
N TYR A 119 8.06 14.60 -28.44
CA TYR A 119 6.69 15.06 -28.29
C TYR A 119 6.55 16.31 -27.41
N LEU A 120 7.51 16.54 -26.51
CA LEU A 120 7.48 17.65 -25.56
C LEU A 120 8.62 18.64 -25.84
N PRO A 121 8.34 19.82 -26.43
CA PRO A 121 9.39 20.76 -26.85
C PRO A 121 10.31 21.26 -25.72
N TRP A 122 9.82 21.29 -24.49
CA TRP A 122 10.57 21.74 -23.30
C TRP A 122 11.44 20.64 -22.67
N TRP A 123 11.24 19.37 -23.06
CA TRP A 123 12.04 18.28 -22.54
C TRP A 123 13.44 18.33 -23.15
N THR A 124 14.46 18.07 -22.33
CA THR A 124 15.86 18.18 -22.77
C THR A 124 16.19 17.20 -23.88
N LYS A 125 16.92 17.69 -24.88
CA LYS A 125 17.50 16.90 -25.98
C LYS A 125 19.01 16.70 -25.81
N ASP A 126 19.59 17.24 -24.73
CA ASP A 126 21.03 17.15 -24.48
C ASP A 126 21.40 15.71 -24.11
N PRO A 127 22.23 15.02 -24.92
CA PRO A 127 22.64 13.64 -24.62
C PRO A 127 23.44 13.51 -23.31
N LYS A 128 23.97 14.61 -22.75
CA LYS A 128 24.63 14.62 -21.44
C LYS A 128 23.64 14.66 -20.28
N ASP A 129 22.40 15.06 -20.53
CA ASP A 129 21.32 15.01 -19.56
C ASP A 129 20.57 13.67 -19.70
N PRO A 130 20.63 12.77 -18.72
CA PRO A 130 20.02 11.44 -18.87
C PRO A 130 18.50 11.49 -18.96
N ARG A 131 17.85 12.61 -18.69
CA ARG A 131 16.42 12.76 -18.98
C ARG A 131 16.14 12.70 -20.47
N SER A 132 17.10 13.04 -21.34
CA SER A 132 16.95 12.92 -22.79
C SER A 132 16.72 11.47 -23.26
N THR A 133 17.09 10.46 -22.46
CA THR A 133 16.89 9.04 -22.80
C THR A 133 15.59 8.47 -22.25
N VAL A 134 14.78 9.25 -21.53
CA VAL A 134 13.50 8.78 -20.96
C VAL A 134 12.47 8.61 -22.07
N THR A 135 11.75 7.48 -22.04
CA THR A 135 10.67 7.13 -22.98
C THR A 135 9.31 7.11 -22.29
N PHE A 136 8.21 7.06 -23.07
CA PHE A 136 6.86 6.87 -22.50
C PHE A 136 6.75 5.55 -21.73
N ARG A 137 7.33 4.45 -22.24
CA ARG A 137 7.37 3.16 -21.55
C ARG A 137 8.00 3.31 -20.17
N MET A 138 9.09 4.07 -20.06
CA MET A 138 9.75 4.29 -18.77
C MET A 138 8.90 5.09 -17.79
N LEU A 139 8.13 6.07 -18.26
CA LEU A 139 7.20 6.82 -17.41
C LEU A 139 6.02 5.94 -16.97
N LEU A 140 5.40 5.21 -17.89
CA LEU A 140 4.22 4.37 -17.64
C LEU A 140 4.51 3.12 -16.80
N THR A 141 5.76 2.64 -16.81
CA THR A 141 6.22 1.50 -15.98
C THR A 141 7.01 1.94 -14.75
N PHE A 142 7.11 3.24 -14.53
CA PHE A 142 7.83 3.80 -13.39
C PHE A 142 9.31 3.41 -13.30
N THR A 143 9.94 3.26 -14.46
CA THR A 143 11.37 2.92 -14.60
C THR A 143 12.22 4.09 -15.09
N SER A 144 11.61 5.27 -15.29
CA SER A 144 12.29 6.50 -15.71
C SER A 144 13.31 7.04 -14.70
N GLY A 145 13.13 6.71 -13.42
CA GLY A 145 13.95 7.23 -12.33
C GLY A 145 13.51 8.58 -11.75
N PHE A 146 12.34 9.08 -12.13
CA PHE A 146 11.71 10.21 -11.46
C PHE A 146 10.98 9.78 -10.18
N GLY A 147 11.19 10.50 -9.07
CA GLY A 147 10.50 10.33 -7.79
C GLY A 147 11.41 10.57 -6.59
N ASP A 148 10.85 10.44 -5.37
CA ASP A 148 11.55 10.76 -4.11
C ASP A 148 12.02 9.53 -3.31
N GLY A 149 11.45 8.35 -3.56
CA GLY A 149 12.01 7.06 -3.12
C GLY A 149 11.10 6.24 -2.23
N HIS A 150 9.85 6.64 -2.05
CA HIS A 150 8.84 5.84 -1.38
C HIS A 150 8.31 4.74 -2.34
N PRO A 151 7.90 3.56 -1.85
CA PRO A 151 7.13 2.63 -2.67
C PRO A 151 5.85 3.34 -3.14
N GLY A 152 5.72 3.58 -4.45
CA GLY A 152 4.66 4.43 -5.03
C GLY A 152 5.08 5.89 -5.36
N GLU A 153 6.34 6.27 -5.10
CA GLU A 153 7.00 7.50 -5.56
C GLU A 153 8.44 7.17 -6.04
N GLU A 154 8.66 7.13 -7.35
CA GLU A 154 9.56 6.14 -7.96
C GLU A 154 11.04 6.55 -8.08
N ALA A 155 11.75 6.74 -6.96
CA ALA A 155 13.19 7.10 -7.00
C ALA A 155 14.20 5.96 -6.91
N ASN A 156 13.80 4.69 -6.83
CA ASN A 156 14.76 3.62 -6.50
C ASN A 156 15.28 2.82 -7.71
N THR A 157 15.28 3.40 -8.91
CA THR A 157 16.06 2.84 -10.02
C THR A 157 17.55 3.13 -9.81
N ARG A 158 18.41 2.18 -10.23
CA ARG A 158 19.87 2.33 -10.16
C ARG A 158 20.34 3.60 -10.87
N ALA A 159 19.76 3.90 -12.03
CA ALA A 159 20.06 5.09 -12.83
C ALA A 159 19.72 6.41 -12.08
N ALA A 160 18.57 6.48 -11.40
CA ALA A 160 18.20 7.66 -10.61
C ALA A 160 19.16 7.90 -9.44
N ARG A 161 19.65 6.82 -8.81
CA ARG A 161 20.64 6.90 -7.73
C ARG A 161 22.00 7.36 -8.26
N GLU A 162 22.44 6.84 -9.40
CA GLU A 162 23.71 7.20 -10.03
C GLU A 162 23.72 8.66 -10.50
N TRP A 163 22.64 9.13 -11.13
CA TRP A 163 22.50 10.53 -11.50
C TRP A 163 22.49 11.47 -10.29
N ARG A 164 21.74 11.14 -9.23
CA ARG A 164 21.73 11.95 -8.00
C ARG A 164 23.09 11.99 -7.31
N ARG A 165 23.85 10.90 -7.34
CA ARG A 165 25.23 10.89 -6.83
C ARG A 165 26.16 11.75 -7.67
N ALA A 166 26.04 11.68 -8.99
CA ALA A 166 26.85 12.46 -9.91
C ALA A 166 26.53 13.96 -9.87
N ASN A 167 25.27 14.31 -9.60
CA ASN A 167 24.75 15.67 -9.73
C ASN A 167 24.24 16.28 -8.43
N ARG A 168 24.61 15.74 -7.26
CA ARG A 168 24.32 16.35 -5.96
C ARG A 168 25.07 17.69 -5.88
N PRO A 169 24.40 18.85 -5.93
CA PRO A 169 25.05 20.09 -5.55
C PRO A 169 25.34 20.01 -4.04
N ASN A 170 26.36 20.71 -3.55
CA ASN A 170 26.50 20.94 -2.12
C ASN A 170 25.22 21.63 -1.60
N GLU A 171 24.27 20.85 -1.07
CA GLU A 171 22.93 21.30 -0.69
C GLU A 171 23.00 22.21 0.54
N THR A 172 23.17 23.51 0.31
CA THR A 172 22.81 24.54 1.28
C THR A 172 21.28 24.61 1.44
N LYS A 173 20.84 25.00 2.64
CA LYS A 173 19.42 25.14 3.09
C LYS A 173 18.47 25.86 2.10
N ALA A 174 19.01 26.62 1.14
CA ALA A 174 18.26 27.31 0.10
C ALA A 174 17.56 26.37 -0.92
N VAL A 175 18.06 25.13 -1.11
CA VAL A 175 17.48 24.17 -2.07
C VAL A 175 16.22 23.50 -1.51
N VAL A 176 16.19 23.23 -0.20
CA VAL A 176 15.00 22.69 0.50
C VAL A 176 13.85 23.71 0.47
N ALA A 177 14.17 25.00 0.65
CA ALA A 177 13.18 26.08 0.55
C ALA A 177 12.61 26.25 -0.88
N ARG A 178 13.37 25.89 -1.93
CA ARG A 178 12.88 25.91 -3.32
C ARG A 178 12.00 24.71 -3.69
N ARG A 179 12.22 23.53 -3.08
CA ARG A 179 11.36 22.35 -3.31
C ARG A 179 9.93 22.52 -2.78
N LEU A 180 9.73 23.34 -1.75
CA LEU A 180 8.42 23.58 -1.13
C LEU A 180 7.56 24.64 -1.83
N ALA A 181 8.12 25.42 -2.75
CA ALA A 181 7.37 26.40 -3.53
C ALA A 181 6.93 25.77 -4.86
N ALA A 182 5.71 25.21 -4.90
CA ALA A 182 5.12 24.62 -6.10
C ALA A 182 5.13 25.61 -7.28
N LYS A 183 6.02 25.38 -8.25
CA LYS A 183 6.09 26.07 -9.53
C LYS A 183 5.62 25.14 -10.67
N PRO A 184 5.17 25.69 -11.81
CA PRO A 184 4.93 24.89 -13.02
C PRO A 184 6.19 24.11 -13.39
N CYS A 185 6.01 22.87 -13.90
CA CYS A 185 7.05 21.90 -14.25
C CYS A 185 8.32 22.61 -14.76
N ASP A 186 9.35 22.69 -13.92
CA ASP A 186 10.65 23.25 -14.30
C ASP A 186 11.71 22.16 -14.32
N GLN A 187 12.79 22.41 -15.06
CA GLN A 187 13.88 21.46 -15.27
C GLN A 187 14.59 21.00 -13.99
N GLN A 188 14.31 21.57 -12.81
CA GLN A 188 14.99 21.23 -11.55
C GLN A 188 14.10 20.49 -10.55
N SER A 189 12.79 20.72 -10.57
CA SER A 189 11.87 20.19 -9.55
C SER A 189 11.40 18.76 -9.80
N GLY A 190 11.31 18.31 -11.06
CA GLY A 190 10.93 16.93 -11.38
C GLY A 190 9.55 16.50 -10.87
N CYS A 191 8.65 17.44 -10.56
CA CYS A 191 7.32 17.12 -10.03
C CYS A 191 6.50 16.34 -11.07
N ILE A 192 6.43 15.02 -10.89
CA ILE A 192 5.80 14.08 -11.82
C ILE A 192 4.34 14.46 -12.11
N ILE A 193 3.60 14.88 -11.08
CA ILE A 193 2.19 15.27 -11.20
C ILE A 193 2.03 16.53 -12.06
N GLY A 194 2.86 17.55 -11.81
CA GLY A 194 2.83 18.80 -12.58
C GLY A 194 3.23 18.59 -14.05
N CYS A 195 4.23 17.74 -14.29
CA CYS A 195 4.66 17.43 -15.65
C CYS A 195 3.64 16.54 -16.38
N ALA A 196 3.04 15.53 -15.74
CA ALA A 196 1.97 14.72 -16.33
C ALA A 196 0.74 15.58 -16.71
N LYS A 197 0.32 16.50 -15.83
CA LYS A 197 -0.75 17.46 -16.13
C LYS A 197 -0.40 18.36 -17.31
N TYR A 198 0.81 18.90 -17.35
CA TYR A 198 1.22 19.79 -18.45
C TYR A 198 1.31 19.05 -19.80
N ILE A 199 1.80 17.80 -19.81
CA ILE A 199 1.79 16.92 -21.00
C ILE A 199 0.37 16.76 -21.52
N TYR A 200 -0.56 16.47 -20.62
CA TYR A 200 -1.97 16.35 -20.93
C TYR A 200 -2.55 17.65 -21.54
N GLU A 201 -2.16 18.81 -21.01
CA GLU A 201 -2.67 20.10 -21.47
C GLU A 201 -2.01 20.63 -22.76
N ASN A 202 -0.82 20.16 -23.14
CA ASN A 202 0.00 20.80 -24.19
C ASN A 202 0.45 19.91 -25.34
N ALA A 203 0.15 18.60 -25.37
CA ALA A 203 0.41 17.83 -26.58
C ALA A 203 -0.57 18.28 -27.69
N SER A 204 -0.05 18.92 -28.73
CA SER A 204 -0.83 19.41 -29.86
C SER A 204 -1.50 18.23 -30.57
N GLY A 205 -2.84 18.21 -30.60
CA GLY A 205 -3.63 17.10 -31.11
C GLY A 205 -4.83 16.74 -30.22
N PHE A 206 -4.82 17.18 -28.95
CA PHE A 206 -6.01 17.12 -28.11
C PHE A 206 -7.06 18.08 -28.64
N GLY A 207 -8.18 17.53 -29.14
CA GLY A 207 -9.36 18.30 -29.52
C GLY A 207 -9.73 19.30 -28.43
N GLN A 208 -10.22 20.47 -28.86
CA GLN A 208 -10.68 21.53 -27.97
C GLN A 208 -11.47 20.96 -26.80
N LYS A 209 -11.09 21.33 -25.56
CA LYS A 209 -11.83 21.52 -24.30
C LYS A 209 -13.25 20.93 -24.10
N GLU A 210 -13.65 19.90 -24.83
CA GLU A 210 -14.69 18.98 -24.43
C GLU A 210 -14.03 18.06 -23.41
N VAL A 211 -14.22 18.50 -22.17
CA VAL A 211 -14.09 17.75 -20.94
C VAL A 211 -14.02 16.24 -21.22
N VAL A 212 -12.94 15.59 -20.81
CA VAL A 212 -12.93 14.13 -20.58
C VAL A 212 -13.80 13.87 -19.35
N THR A 213 -15.10 14.15 -19.46
CA THR A 213 -16.17 13.61 -18.65
C THR A 213 -16.53 12.31 -19.31
N GLY A 214 -16.13 11.19 -18.71
CA GLY A 214 -16.74 9.87 -18.87
C GLY A 214 -17.08 9.41 -20.28
N PHE A 215 -16.43 8.33 -20.70
CA PHE A 215 -17.02 7.42 -21.68
C PHE A 215 -18.38 6.90 -21.16
N SER A 216 -19.46 7.63 -21.46
CA SER A 216 -20.83 7.15 -21.52
C SER A 216 -21.70 8.18 -22.25
N GLU A 217 -21.61 8.21 -23.58
CA GLU A 217 -22.70 8.75 -24.39
C GLU A 217 -23.21 7.67 -25.34
N GLY A 218 -24.46 7.29 -25.10
CA GLY A 218 -25.25 6.43 -25.95
C GLY A 218 -26.71 6.53 -25.52
N HIS A 219 -27.51 7.23 -26.35
CA HIS A 219 -28.98 7.28 -26.40
C HIS A 219 -29.71 8.05 -25.29
N LEU A 220 -30.29 9.23 -25.59
CA LEU A 220 -31.62 9.40 -26.22
C LEU A 220 -32.01 10.89 -26.28
N THR A 221 -32.54 11.30 -27.42
CA THR A 221 -33.16 12.58 -27.76
C THR A 221 -34.60 12.71 -27.23
N ASP A 222 -35.05 13.96 -27.09
CA ASP A 222 -36.42 14.49 -26.94
C ASP A 222 -37.18 14.33 -25.60
N LEU A 223 -37.49 15.47 -24.93
CA LEU A 223 -38.81 16.15 -24.96
C LEU A 223 -38.90 17.36 -23.98
N THR A 224 -39.31 18.50 -24.57
CA THR A 224 -40.14 19.64 -24.10
C THR A 224 -39.74 20.61 -22.96
N PRO A 225 -40.04 21.93 -23.11
CA PRO A 225 -39.87 22.96 -22.09
C PRO A 225 -41.17 23.27 -21.34
N GLY A 226 -41.08 23.46 -20.02
CA GLY A 226 -42.18 24.04 -19.24
C GLY A 226 -42.05 23.81 -17.74
N ALA A 227 -41.35 24.68 -17.02
CA ALA A 227 -41.44 24.75 -15.57
C ALA A 227 -41.42 26.21 -15.11
N SER A 228 -42.45 26.59 -14.36
CA SER A 228 -42.73 27.94 -13.87
C SER A 228 -41.78 28.35 -12.74
N SER A 229 -41.61 29.67 -12.61
CA SER A 229 -40.71 30.37 -11.69
C SER A 229 -41.04 30.24 -10.19
N ASP A 230 -41.97 29.38 -9.79
CA ASP A 230 -42.48 29.32 -8.39
C ASP A 230 -41.78 28.24 -7.53
N MET A 231 -41.01 27.33 -8.15
CA MET A 231 -40.34 26.25 -7.41
C MET A 231 -38.94 26.65 -6.88
N ALA A 232 -38.28 27.60 -7.53
CA ALA A 232 -36.93 28.05 -7.15
C ALA A 232 -36.93 28.81 -5.80
N SER A 233 -37.99 29.55 -5.48
CA SER A 233 -38.05 30.34 -4.25
C SER A 233 -38.34 29.49 -3.00
N ARG A 234 -39.01 28.34 -3.16
CA ARG A 234 -39.31 27.41 -2.05
C ARG A 234 -38.12 26.51 -1.73
N CYS A 235 -37.30 26.14 -2.72
CA CYS A 235 -36.05 25.40 -2.48
C CYS A 235 -35.00 26.24 -1.74
N LEU A 236 -34.88 27.54 -2.03
CA LEU A 236 -33.88 28.40 -1.40
C LEU A 236 -34.16 28.61 0.10
N LEU A 237 -35.43 28.75 0.50
CA LEU A 237 -35.83 28.90 1.90
C LEU A 237 -35.62 27.62 2.72
N LEU A 238 -35.85 26.45 2.12
CA LEU A 238 -35.57 25.16 2.78
C LEU A 238 -34.07 24.88 2.93
N LEU A 239 -33.26 25.32 1.97
CA LEU A 239 -31.80 25.21 2.04
C LEU A 239 -31.20 26.13 3.12
N ILE A 240 -31.71 27.36 3.27
CA ILE A 240 -31.24 28.29 4.31
C ILE A 240 -31.65 27.81 5.71
N ALA A 241 -32.88 27.31 5.88
CA ALA A 241 -33.35 26.77 7.16
C ALA A 241 -32.57 25.50 7.57
N GLY A 242 -32.28 24.61 6.61
CA GLY A 242 -31.44 23.43 6.84
C GLY A 242 -30.00 23.79 7.21
N PHE A 243 -29.43 24.83 6.58
CA PHE A 243 -28.06 25.26 6.85
C PHE A 243 -27.91 25.92 8.24
N LEU A 244 -28.92 26.68 8.70
CA LEU A 244 -28.92 27.25 10.06
C LEU A 244 -29.08 26.17 11.15
N ALA A 245 -29.92 25.16 10.92
CA ALA A 245 -30.09 24.04 11.85
C ALA A 245 -28.80 23.20 11.96
N LEU A 246 -28.09 23.02 10.84
CA LEU A 246 -26.79 22.34 10.82
C LEU A 246 -25.71 23.14 11.56
N LEU A 247 -25.70 24.47 11.42
CA LEU A 247 -24.77 25.34 12.16
C LEU A 247 -25.03 25.32 13.68
N GLN A 248 -26.28 25.28 14.11
CA GLN A 248 -26.63 25.19 15.54
C GLN A 248 -26.27 23.82 16.14
N ALA A 249 -26.38 22.74 15.38
CA ALA A 249 -25.95 21.40 15.82
C ALA A 249 -24.42 21.27 15.94
N LEU A 250 -23.66 21.96 15.07
CA LEU A 250 -22.20 21.93 15.09
C LEU A 250 -21.58 22.75 16.24
N CYS A 251 -22.28 23.76 16.77
CA CYS A 251 -21.80 24.59 17.89
C CYS A 251 -22.04 23.99 19.29
N ALA A 252 -22.73 22.85 19.41
CA ALA A 252 -23.06 22.22 20.69
C ALA A 252 -22.24 20.95 21.00
N VAL A 253 -21.26 20.59 20.16
CA VAL A 253 -20.42 19.41 20.40
C VAL A 253 -19.36 19.77 21.44
N PRO A 254 -19.35 19.14 22.64
CA PRO A 254 -18.27 19.34 23.58
C PRO A 254 -16.95 18.96 22.91
N VAL A 255 -15.88 19.72 23.18
CA VAL A 255 -14.53 19.42 22.69
C VAL A 255 -14.13 18.05 23.24
N SER A 256 -14.40 17.04 22.43
CA SER A 256 -14.22 15.64 22.77
C SER A 256 -12.72 15.33 22.76
N SER A 257 -12.20 14.70 23.81
CA SER A 257 -10.78 14.32 23.83
C SER A 257 -10.48 13.41 22.62
N ARG A 258 -9.26 13.45 22.08
CA ARG A 258 -8.89 12.61 20.91
C ARG A 258 -9.10 11.10 21.15
N PHE A 259 -9.26 10.67 22.41
CA PHE A 259 -9.56 9.28 22.78
C PHE A 259 -11.06 8.91 22.86
N THR A 260 -11.96 9.88 22.75
CA THR A 260 -13.42 9.61 22.68
C THR A 260 -13.85 9.11 21.31
N VAL A 261 -13.05 9.38 20.28
CA VAL A 261 -13.15 8.70 19.01
C VAL A 261 -12.36 7.41 19.17
N PRO A 262 -12.98 6.23 19.01
CA PRO A 262 -12.22 4.99 19.05
C PRO A 262 -11.04 5.13 18.07
N PRO A 263 -9.83 4.69 18.46
CA PRO A 263 -8.69 4.73 17.54
C PRO A 263 -9.11 4.12 16.20
N ARG A 264 -8.54 4.61 15.09
CA ARG A 264 -8.93 4.22 13.72
C ARG A 264 -8.77 2.71 13.40
N ARG A 265 -8.48 1.89 14.41
CA ARG A 265 -8.10 0.48 14.37
C ARG A 265 -8.70 -0.24 15.57
N GLY A 266 -8.86 -1.56 15.45
CA GLY A 266 -9.15 -2.41 16.59
C GLY A 266 -8.08 -2.27 17.67
N THR A 267 -8.50 -2.12 18.92
CA THR A 267 -7.63 -2.19 20.10
C THR A 267 -8.00 -3.37 20.97
N TYR A 268 -7.01 -3.92 21.65
CA TYR A 268 -7.15 -5.09 22.53
C TYR A 268 -7.30 -4.70 24.01
N GLY A 269 -7.25 -3.40 24.33
CA GLY A 269 -7.55 -2.81 25.63
C GLY A 269 -7.95 -1.34 25.52
N GLN A 270 -8.29 -0.74 26.67
CA GLN A 270 -8.71 0.68 26.80
C GLN A 270 -7.84 1.45 27.81
N GLU A 271 -6.73 0.85 28.26
CA GLU A 271 -5.86 1.49 29.26
C GLU A 271 -5.13 2.69 28.65
N VAL A 272 -5.28 3.84 29.30
CA VAL A 272 -4.57 5.08 28.98
C VAL A 272 -3.71 5.46 30.17
N LYS A 273 -2.45 5.81 29.94
CA LYS A 273 -1.50 6.22 30.97
C LYS A 273 -0.91 7.58 30.68
N ARG A 274 -0.68 8.37 31.73
CA ARG A 274 0.15 9.57 31.62
C ARG A 274 1.62 9.17 31.68
N LEU A 275 2.34 9.37 30.59
CA LEU A 275 3.72 8.94 30.44
C LEU A 275 4.60 10.08 29.90
N TYR A 276 5.92 9.87 29.96
CA TYR A 276 6.93 10.91 29.76
C TYR A 276 7.98 10.49 28.75
N HIS A 277 8.34 11.40 27.83
CA HIS A 277 9.39 11.20 26.84
C HIS A 277 10.30 12.43 26.77
N VAL A 278 11.61 12.22 26.64
CA VAL A 278 12.58 13.32 26.48
C VAL A 278 13.19 13.26 25.08
N THR A 279 13.20 14.40 24.39
CA THR A 279 13.67 14.50 23.01
C THR A 279 14.19 15.90 22.67
N GLU A 280 15.12 15.97 21.71
CA GLU A 280 15.56 17.24 21.10
C GLU A 280 14.54 17.82 20.11
N HIS A 281 13.56 17.03 19.66
CA HIS A 281 12.56 17.43 18.65
C HIS A 281 11.30 18.10 19.24
N GLY A 282 11.35 18.55 20.50
CA GLY A 282 10.16 19.09 21.18
C GLY A 282 9.53 20.29 20.50
N GLU A 283 10.30 21.14 19.80
CA GLU A 283 9.71 22.25 19.02
C GLU A 283 8.81 21.77 17.88
N ALA A 284 9.23 20.73 17.16
CA ALA A 284 8.43 20.15 16.08
C ALA A 284 7.17 19.49 16.65
N ILE A 285 7.32 18.70 17.72
CA ILE A 285 6.19 18.04 18.41
C ILE A 285 5.19 19.07 18.95
N ARG A 286 5.67 20.16 19.55
CA ARG A 286 4.84 21.26 20.05
C ARG A 286 4.05 21.94 18.93
N LYS A 287 4.69 22.13 17.76
CA LYS A 287 4.07 22.79 16.60
C LYS A 287 3.07 21.89 15.91
N ASP A 288 3.43 20.63 15.69
CA ASP A 288 2.69 19.71 14.82
C ASP A 288 1.65 18.89 15.60
N GLY A 289 1.86 18.69 16.91
CA GLY A 289 0.89 18.05 17.79
C GLY A 289 0.79 16.53 17.61
N PHE A 290 1.86 15.89 17.12
CA PHE A 290 2.03 14.44 17.03
C PHE A 290 3.49 14.02 17.26
N MET A 291 3.71 12.74 17.56
CA MET A 291 5.03 12.14 17.73
C MET A 291 5.22 11.02 16.72
N ILE A 292 6.31 11.05 15.97
CA ILE A 292 6.63 10.02 14.98
C ILE A 292 7.44 8.90 15.67
N PRO A 293 7.12 7.61 15.44
CA PRO A 293 7.95 6.50 15.90
C PRO A 293 9.40 6.60 15.42
N GLY A 294 10.36 6.28 16.30
CA GLY A 294 11.76 6.17 15.92
C GLY A 294 12.05 4.94 15.05
N ASP A 295 13.23 4.88 14.44
CA ASP A 295 13.70 3.73 13.66
C ASP A 295 14.46 2.67 14.50
N LYS A 296 14.77 3.00 15.76
CA LYS A 296 15.58 2.21 16.68
C LYS A 296 14.93 2.07 18.05
N GLY A 297 15.39 1.07 18.81
CA GLY A 297 15.12 0.91 20.22
C GLY A 297 15.21 -0.56 20.66
N SER A 298 15.09 -0.81 21.96
CA SER A 298 15.29 -2.15 22.59
C SER A 298 14.25 -3.18 22.15
N VAL A 299 13.09 -2.73 21.66
CA VAL A 299 11.99 -3.56 21.14
C VAL A 299 11.57 -3.14 19.72
N GLY A 300 12.46 -2.48 18.98
CA GLY A 300 12.23 -2.01 17.61
C GLY A 300 11.92 -0.52 17.50
N GLY A 301 11.54 -0.07 16.30
CA GLY A 301 11.22 1.32 16.01
C GLY A 301 9.83 1.71 16.52
N GLY A 302 9.78 2.46 17.62
CA GLY A 302 8.56 2.85 18.33
C GLY A 302 8.69 4.21 19.02
N ILE A 303 7.65 4.63 19.72
CA ILE A 303 7.64 5.82 20.60
C ILE A 303 7.75 5.31 22.04
N TYR A 304 8.89 5.58 22.67
CA TYR A 304 9.25 5.07 23.99
C TYR A 304 8.85 6.06 25.07
N PHE A 305 8.13 5.61 26.09
CA PHE A 305 7.71 6.44 27.21
C PHE A 305 8.11 5.81 28.55
N ALA A 306 8.51 6.65 29.50
CA ALA A 306 8.73 6.26 30.88
C ALA A 306 7.50 6.60 31.75
N ASP A 307 7.41 5.94 32.91
CA ASP A 307 6.35 6.12 33.90
C ASP A 307 6.50 7.39 34.75
N SER A 308 7.68 8.02 34.72
CA SER A 308 8.00 9.23 35.47
C SER A 308 8.97 10.14 34.72
N GLU A 309 8.95 11.43 35.05
CA GLU A 309 9.88 12.40 34.48
C GLU A 309 11.34 12.00 34.74
N SER A 310 11.67 11.63 35.98
CA SER A 310 13.04 11.22 36.33
C SER A 310 13.52 10.01 35.54
N ALA A 311 12.64 9.04 35.27
CA ALA A 311 12.98 7.87 34.46
C ALA A 311 13.11 8.22 32.97
N ALA A 312 12.31 9.16 32.45
CA ALA A 312 12.47 9.64 31.08
C ALA A 312 13.81 10.38 30.90
N GLN A 313 14.19 11.20 31.90
CA GLN A 313 15.44 11.95 31.90
C GLN A 313 16.67 11.05 31.98
N SER A 314 16.65 10.01 32.82
CA SER A 314 17.79 9.10 32.97
C SER A 314 18.06 8.25 31.72
N LYS A 315 17.05 8.05 30.87
CA LYS A 315 17.13 7.28 29.61
C LYS A 315 17.36 8.13 28.38
N ALA A 316 17.22 9.45 28.50
CA ALA A 316 17.30 10.37 27.39
C ALA A 316 18.71 10.33 26.76
N THR A 317 18.79 10.04 25.46
CA THR A 317 20.04 10.12 24.70
C THR A 317 20.36 11.55 24.26
N SER A 318 19.37 12.44 24.31
CA SER A 318 19.49 13.87 24.03
C SER A 318 18.71 14.66 25.08
N LEU A 319 19.19 15.86 25.41
CA LEU A 319 18.49 16.81 26.26
C LEU A 319 17.81 17.86 25.38
N GLY A 320 16.62 18.30 25.77
CA GLY A 320 15.94 19.38 25.05
C GLY A 320 14.57 19.68 25.64
N TYR A 321 13.64 18.75 25.46
CA TYR A 321 12.25 18.92 25.84
C TYR A 321 11.72 17.67 26.54
N LEU A 322 10.92 17.90 27.57
CA LEU A 322 10.06 16.89 28.17
C LEU A 322 8.69 16.97 27.48
N VAL A 323 8.26 15.84 26.93
CA VAL A 323 6.91 15.63 26.40
C VAL A 323 6.13 14.80 27.41
N VAL A 324 5.02 15.36 27.90
CA VAL A 324 4.04 14.65 28.74
C VAL A 324 2.87 14.30 27.83
N ALA A 325 2.50 13.02 27.79
CA ALA A 325 1.41 12.55 26.97
C ALA A 325 0.50 11.58 27.72
N ASP A 326 -0.79 11.64 27.42
CA ASP A 326 -1.71 10.56 27.72
C ASP A 326 -1.57 9.55 26.56
N VAL A 327 -1.18 8.32 26.87
CA VAL A 327 -0.83 7.28 25.90
C VAL A 327 -1.76 6.10 26.06
N HIS A 328 -2.46 5.74 24.99
CA HIS A 328 -3.29 4.54 24.92
C HIS A 328 -2.41 3.30 24.80
N VAL A 329 -2.08 2.69 25.93
CA VAL A 329 -1.26 1.48 26.03
C VAL A 329 -2.07 0.22 25.77
N GLY A 330 -3.40 0.26 25.95
CA GLY A 330 -4.29 -0.87 25.68
C GLY A 330 -3.83 -2.15 26.39
N LYS A 331 -3.85 -3.30 25.71
CA LYS A 331 -3.24 -4.53 26.23
C LYS A 331 -1.75 -4.57 25.89
N ALA A 332 -0.89 -4.36 26.89
CA ALA A 332 0.55 -4.34 26.72
C ALA A 332 1.19 -5.74 26.79
N LEU A 333 2.06 -6.08 25.84
CA LEU A 333 2.90 -7.27 25.91
C LEU A 333 4.06 -7.01 26.89
N ALA A 334 4.10 -7.74 28.00
CA ALA A 334 5.19 -7.64 28.97
C ALA A 334 6.44 -8.37 28.46
N ILE A 335 7.57 -7.66 28.39
CA ILE A 335 8.87 -8.21 28.00
C ILE A 335 9.89 -7.87 29.07
N ASP A 336 10.53 -8.87 29.67
CA ASP A 336 11.68 -8.67 30.54
C ASP A 336 12.98 -8.73 29.72
N GLN A 337 13.74 -7.65 29.69
CA GLN A 337 15.01 -7.57 28.97
C GLN A 337 16.17 -8.10 29.81
N SER A 338 16.00 -8.27 31.14
CA SER A 338 17.05 -8.81 32.00
C SER A 338 17.24 -10.33 31.83
N SER A 339 16.20 -11.02 31.37
CA SER A 339 16.22 -12.46 31.08
C SER A 339 16.84 -12.80 29.73
N ARG A 340 17.12 -11.79 28.88
CA ARG A 340 17.83 -11.99 27.60
C ARG A 340 19.30 -12.26 27.86
N THR A 341 19.65 -13.53 28.01
CA THR A 341 21.05 -13.94 27.96
C THR A 341 21.58 -13.78 26.54
N HIS A 342 22.86 -13.44 26.41
CA HIS A 342 23.52 -13.21 25.11
C HIS A 342 23.51 -14.45 24.18
N GLU A 343 23.09 -15.63 24.67
CA GLU A 343 22.99 -16.88 23.91
C GLU A 343 21.71 -16.97 23.05
N ASP A 344 20.66 -16.21 23.37
CA ASP A 344 19.40 -16.21 22.60
C ASP A 344 19.55 -15.64 21.18
N TRP A 345 20.66 -14.93 20.89
CA TRP A 345 20.98 -14.43 19.56
C TRP A 345 21.48 -15.51 18.59
N LYS A 346 21.88 -16.70 19.08
CA LYS A 346 22.41 -17.78 18.22
C LYS A 346 21.39 -18.85 17.85
N LEU A 347 20.18 -18.82 18.43
CA LEU A 347 19.17 -19.88 18.22
C LEU A 347 18.03 -19.50 17.26
N SER A 348 18.11 -18.36 16.53
CA SER A 348 17.12 -18.01 15.51
C SER A 348 17.42 -18.57 14.11
N GLU A 349 18.48 -19.36 13.91
CA GLU A 349 18.54 -20.28 12.76
C GLU A 349 17.69 -21.52 13.06
N SER A 350 16.38 -21.33 12.85
CA SER A 350 15.34 -22.28 13.20
C SER A 350 15.49 -23.65 12.49
N PRO A 351 15.48 -24.78 13.24
CA PRO A 351 15.36 -26.15 12.68
C PRO A 351 14.14 -26.34 11.77
N TRP A 352 13.16 -25.44 11.82
CA TRP A 352 11.95 -25.49 11.00
C TRP A 352 12.20 -25.16 9.53
N LEU A 353 13.21 -24.35 9.18
CA LEU A 353 13.56 -24.13 7.77
C LEU A 353 14.19 -25.39 7.15
N LEU A 354 14.93 -26.17 7.94
CA LEU A 354 15.38 -27.51 7.56
C LEU A 354 14.21 -28.49 7.47
N ALA A 355 13.27 -28.47 8.42
CA ALA A 355 12.08 -29.31 8.36
C ALA A 355 11.18 -28.98 7.15
N LEU A 356 10.94 -27.70 6.85
CA LEU A 356 10.13 -27.24 5.71
C LEU A 356 10.80 -27.54 4.37
N SER A 357 12.13 -27.42 4.28
CA SER A 357 12.86 -27.81 3.07
C SER A 357 12.87 -29.32 2.86
N VAL A 358 12.97 -30.13 3.92
CA VAL A 358 12.80 -31.59 3.85
C VAL A 358 11.37 -31.96 3.44
N ILE A 359 10.35 -31.31 4.01
CA ILE A 359 8.94 -31.53 3.64
C ILE A 359 8.72 -31.17 2.17
N ALA A 360 9.20 -30.00 1.71
CA ALA A 360 9.05 -29.59 0.31
C ALA A 360 9.71 -30.57 -0.67
N VAL A 361 10.90 -31.10 -0.33
CA VAL A 361 11.58 -32.12 -1.14
C VAL A 361 10.83 -33.44 -1.14
N VAL A 362 10.32 -33.88 0.01
CA VAL A 362 9.51 -35.11 0.11
C VAL A 362 8.20 -34.97 -0.65
N SER A 363 7.52 -33.83 -0.57
CA SER A 363 6.31 -33.54 -1.34
C SER A 363 6.56 -33.54 -2.84
N LEU A 364 7.69 -32.99 -3.32
CA LEU A 364 8.03 -33.02 -4.74
C LEU A 364 8.29 -34.45 -5.25
N VAL A 365 8.95 -35.27 -4.44
CA VAL A 365 9.21 -36.69 -4.75
C VAL A 365 7.91 -37.48 -4.77
N LEU A 366 7.00 -37.24 -3.81
CA LEU A 366 5.70 -37.89 -3.75
C LEU A 366 4.79 -37.48 -4.91
N VAL A 367 4.72 -36.19 -5.26
CA VAL A 367 3.95 -35.72 -6.42
C VAL A 367 4.51 -36.30 -7.72
N GLY A 368 5.84 -36.36 -7.86
CA GLY A 368 6.49 -37.01 -9.00
C GLY A 368 6.20 -38.51 -9.07
N ALA A 369 6.19 -39.21 -7.92
CA ALA A 369 5.85 -40.63 -7.83
C ALA A 369 4.35 -40.87 -8.11
N MET A 370 3.46 -39.98 -7.67
CA MET A 370 2.02 -40.05 -7.95
C MET A 370 1.71 -39.84 -9.42
N HIS A 371 2.37 -38.88 -10.10
CA HIS A 371 2.22 -38.74 -11.55
C HIS A 371 2.77 -39.94 -12.32
N LEU A 372 3.86 -40.55 -11.84
CA LEU A 372 4.38 -41.81 -12.41
C LEU A 372 3.41 -42.98 -12.18
N TYR A 373 2.73 -43.00 -11.04
CA TYR A 373 1.73 -44.01 -10.68
C TYR A 373 0.43 -43.85 -11.47
N GLU A 374 -0.09 -42.62 -11.62
CA GLU A 374 -1.25 -42.30 -12.47
C GLU A 374 -1.00 -42.63 -13.95
N MET A 375 0.23 -42.45 -14.44
CA MET A 375 0.61 -42.89 -15.79
C MET A 375 0.60 -44.42 -15.94
N VAL A 376 0.75 -45.17 -14.85
CA VAL A 376 0.83 -46.65 -14.85
C VAL A 376 -0.52 -47.30 -14.51
N THR A 377 -1.39 -46.64 -13.74
CA THR A 377 -2.63 -47.24 -13.25
C THR A 377 -3.88 -46.47 -13.70
N ASN A 378 -4.10 -46.41 -15.01
CA ASN A 378 -5.45 -46.16 -15.54
C ASN A 378 -6.30 -47.43 -15.40
N ALA A 379 -6.83 -47.70 -14.20
CA ALA A 379 -7.96 -48.61 -13.97
C ALA A 379 -8.62 -48.36 -12.59
N GLY A 380 -9.67 -47.54 -12.56
CA GLY A 380 -10.73 -47.57 -11.53
C GLY A 380 -10.47 -46.85 -10.20
N PRO A 381 -11.52 -46.43 -9.49
CA PRO A 381 -11.42 -45.41 -8.44
C PRO A 381 -11.21 -46.00 -7.05
N VAL A 382 -10.41 -45.31 -6.22
CA VAL A 382 -10.44 -45.46 -4.76
C VAL A 382 -10.51 -44.08 -4.13
N ASP A 383 -11.48 -43.93 -3.24
CA ASP A 383 -11.85 -42.73 -2.49
C ASP A 383 -11.16 -42.77 -1.12
N ILE A 384 -10.36 -41.75 -0.78
CA ILE A 384 -9.78 -41.56 0.55
C ILE A 384 -9.81 -40.06 0.89
N MET A 385 -10.78 -39.67 1.71
CA MET A 385 -10.78 -38.46 2.53
C MET A 385 -10.59 -38.83 4.00
N ASP A 386 -10.10 -37.83 4.75
CA ASP A 386 -9.90 -37.74 6.21
C ASP A 386 -8.55 -38.19 6.78
N MET A 387 -7.64 -37.22 6.91
CA MET A 387 -6.98 -36.88 8.18
C MET A 387 -6.08 -35.65 8.00
N ILE A 388 -6.46 -34.53 8.63
CA ILE A 388 -5.61 -33.64 9.47
C ILE A 388 -6.48 -32.41 9.82
N ASP A 389 -6.91 -32.36 11.07
CA ASP A 389 -7.47 -31.18 11.75
C ASP A 389 -6.30 -30.33 12.26
N MET A 390 -6.22 -29.06 11.84
CA MET A 390 -5.17 -28.09 12.22
C MET A 390 -5.72 -26.93 13.06
N SER A 391 -6.77 -27.15 13.86
CA SER A 391 -7.42 -26.07 14.60
C SER A 391 -6.65 -25.49 15.80
N ASP A 392 -5.42 -25.92 16.11
CA ASP A 392 -4.74 -25.55 17.37
C ASP A 392 -3.23 -25.20 17.28
N VAL A 393 -2.80 -24.43 16.27
CA VAL A 393 -1.40 -23.94 16.20
C VAL A 393 -1.33 -22.43 16.00
N SER A 394 -1.07 -21.69 17.09
CA SER A 394 -0.64 -20.29 17.01
C SER A 394 0.84 -20.22 16.58
N PRO A 395 1.21 -19.34 15.63
CA PRO A 395 2.60 -19.24 15.17
C PRO A 395 3.51 -18.60 16.23
N PRO A 396 4.76 -19.05 16.39
CA PRO A 396 5.72 -18.41 17.28
C PRO A 396 6.14 -17.03 16.74
N LEU A 397 6.27 -16.05 17.64
CA LEU A 397 6.78 -14.71 17.36
C LEU A 397 8.21 -14.81 16.80
N GLY A 398 8.40 -14.38 15.56
CA GLY A 398 9.70 -14.34 14.88
C GLY A 398 10.66 -13.33 15.51
N SER A 399 11.95 -13.50 15.26
CA SER A 399 13.02 -12.63 15.78
C SER A 399 12.85 -11.17 15.32
N PHE A 400 12.82 -10.25 16.28
CA PHE A 400 12.85 -8.80 16.05
C PHE A 400 14.28 -8.35 15.72
N THR A 401 14.71 -8.49 14.46
CA THR A 401 15.95 -7.86 14.00
C THR A 401 15.66 -6.85 12.89
N GLY A 402 16.34 -5.69 12.98
CA GLY A 402 15.90 -4.42 12.43
C GLY A 402 15.62 -4.40 10.92
N GLY A 403 14.54 -3.71 10.54
CA GLY A 403 14.32 -3.27 9.17
C GLY A 403 12.88 -2.87 8.83
N ASP A 404 11.87 -3.49 9.47
CA ASP A 404 10.48 -3.27 9.08
C ASP A 404 9.57 -3.06 10.30
N TRP A 405 9.41 -1.81 10.72
CA TRP A 405 8.55 -1.41 11.84
C TRP A 405 7.08 -1.79 11.60
N ALA A 406 6.64 -1.82 10.33
CA ALA A 406 5.28 -2.23 9.98
C ALA A 406 5.08 -3.73 10.26
N SER A 407 6.12 -4.55 10.11
CA SER A 407 6.07 -5.96 10.50
C SER A 407 6.01 -6.16 12.02
N CYS A 408 6.79 -5.39 12.80
CA CYS A 408 6.78 -5.45 14.27
C CYS A 408 5.40 -5.08 14.84
N PHE A 409 4.82 -3.99 14.35
CA PHE A 409 3.51 -3.54 14.80
C PHE A 409 2.40 -4.53 14.41
N ARG A 410 2.44 -5.05 13.17
CA ARG A 410 1.45 -6.02 12.69
C ARG A 410 1.48 -7.29 13.51
N SER A 411 2.65 -7.87 13.76
CA SER A 411 2.77 -9.10 14.56
C SER A 411 2.32 -8.90 16.01
N LEU A 412 2.54 -7.71 16.58
CA LEU A 412 2.04 -7.36 17.92
C LEU A 412 0.50 -7.33 17.94
N GLN A 413 -0.13 -6.71 16.93
CA GLN A 413 -1.58 -6.67 16.81
C GLN A 413 -2.17 -8.05 16.54
N GLU A 414 -1.57 -8.84 15.64
CA GLU A 414 -2.00 -10.22 15.37
C GLU A 414 -1.97 -11.09 16.63
N ALA A 415 -1.02 -10.84 17.54
CA ALA A 415 -0.94 -11.49 18.84
C ALA A 415 -1.91 -10.92 19.90
N GLY A 416 -2.73 -9.93 19.54
CA GLY A 416 -3.73 -9.33 20.41
C GLY A 416 -3.18 -8.38 21.46
N TYR A 417 -2.18 -7.56 21.08
CA TYR A 417 -1.58 -6.53 21.92
C TYR A 417 -1.55 -5.17 21.22
N ASP A 418 -1.60 -4.09 22.00
CA ASP A 418 -1.61 -2.69 21.52
C ASP A 418 -0.27 -1.97 21.71
N SER A 419 0.53 -2.44 22.66
CA SER A 419 1.81 -1.84 23.06
C SER A 419 2.74 -2.90 23.66
N VAL A 420 3.97 -2.50 23.95
CA VAL A 420 4.94 -3.32 24.69
C VAL A 420 5.26 -2.63 26.01
N TYR A 421 5.29 -3.40 27.10
CA TYR A 421 5.79 -2.97 28.40
C TYR A 421 7.12 -3.67 28.68
N ALA A 422 8.23 -2.96 28.53
CA ALA A 422 9.57 -3.50 28.66
C ALA A 422 10.13 -3.25 30.07
N THR A 423 10.55 -4.30 30.77
CA THR A 423 11.23 -4.26 32.07
C THR A 423 12.69 -4.72 31.94
N GLY A 424 13.48 -4.63 33.01
CA GLY A 424 14.89 -5.10 33.00
C GLY A 424 15.87 -4.19 32.25
N LEU A 425 15.45 -2.98 31.88
CA LEU A 425 16.31 -1.96 31.25
C LEU A 425 17.05 -1.14 32.32
N ASN A 426 18.27 -0.70 32.01
CA ASN A 426 19.14 0.05 32.94
C ASN A 426 18.55 1.38 33.47
N GLY A 427 17.45 1.89 32.89
CA GLY A 427 16.76 3.09 33.38
C GLY A 427 15.41 2.83 34.04
N GLY A 428 15.01 1.56 34.23
CA GLY A 428 13.66 1.19 34.67
C GLY A 428 12.70 0.87 33.52
N PRO A 429 11.42 0.59 33.83
CA PRO A 429 10.44 0.11 32.85
C PRO A 429 10.05 1.16 31.81
N GLU A 430 9.66 0.71 30.60
CA GLU A 430 9.20 1.56 29.50
C GLU A 430 7.93 1.01 28.86
N TYR A 431 7.08 1.91 28.39
CA TYR A 431 6.01 1.59 27.45
C TYR A 431 6.41 2.00 26.05
N VAL A 432 6.13 1.15 25.07
CA VAL A 432 6.43 1.40 23.66
C VAL A 432 5.16 1.27 22.85
N VAL A 433 4.80 2.34 22.15
CA VAL A 433 3.69 2.38 21.21
C VAL A 433 4.23 2.58 19.79
N PHE A 434 3.57 2.00 18.80
CA PHE A 434 4.09 1.95 17.42
C PHE A 434 3.32 2.84 16.46
N ASN A 435 2.37 3.64 16.98
CA ASN A 435 1.52 4.49 16.19
C ASN A 435 1.24 5.80 16.93
N GLU A 436 1.33 6.90 16.21
CA GLU A 436 1.11 8.25 16.73
C GLU A 436 -0.31 8.50 17.24
N ASP A 437 -1.32 7.81 16.69
CA ASP A 437 -2.72 7.92 17.13
C ASP A 437 -2.92 7.41 18.57
N GLN A 438 -1.97 6.65 19.12
CA GLN A 438 -2.00 6.22 20.52
C GLN A 438 -1.55 7.33 21.48
N VAL A 439 -1.03 8.44 20.98
CA VAL A 439 -0.38 9.48 21.79
C VAL A 439 -1.17 10.77 21.72
N GLN A 440 -1.71 11.20 22.87
CA GLN A 440 -2.26 12.54 23.04
C GLN A 440 -1.28 13.37 23.86
N ILE A 441 -0.59 14.30 23.18
CA ILE A 441 0.32 15.24 23.85
C ILE A 441 -0.48 16.15 24.77
N VAL A 442 -0.07 16.20 26.04
CA VAL A 442 -0.64 17.04 27.09
C VAL A 442 0.20 18.30 27.27
N GLU A 443 1.53 18.13 27.34
CA GLU A 443 2.47 19.23 27.58
C GLU A 443 3.77 18.97 26.83
N VAL A 444 4.37 20.04 26.28
CA VAL A 444 5.75 20.02 25.79
C VAL A 444 6.48 21.21 26.41
N ARG A 445 7.44 20.94 27.29
CA ARG A 445 8.25 21.98 27.94
C ARG A 445 9.73 21.76 27.75
N ARG A 446 10.48 22.85 27.66
CA ARG A 446 11.94 22.82 27.59
C ARG A 446 12.49 22.42 28.96
N MET A 447 13.45 21.50 28.99
CA MET A 447 14.13 21.07 30.22
C MET A 447 15.36 21.92 30.54
#